data_AF-A0A357BSV6-F1
#
_entry.id   AF-A0A357BSV6-F1
#
_cell.length_a   1.000
_cell.length_b   1.000
_cell.length_c   1.000
_cell.angle_alpha   90.00
_cell.angle_beta   90.00
_cell.angle_gamma   90.00
#
_symmetry.space_group_name_H-M   'P 1'
#
loop_
_entity.id
_entity.type
_entity.pdbx_description
1 polymer ?
#
loop_
_entity_poly.entity_id
_entity_poly.type
_entity_poly.pdbx_seq_one_letter_code
_entity_poly.pdbx_strand_id
1 'polypeptide(L)'
;MMPAKLTFGEFFKQKRIGLKKTLRQFCAENKLDPGNISKLERGLMPPPQGSDKLEEYASYLHIKKGTDDWYKFLDLAHISSGRIPEELLNNATVVTSLPILFRTLSGKKISKKKLDALVELIRKA
;
A
#
# COMPACT_ATOMS: atom_id res chain seq x y z
N MET A 1 19.82 -11.50 -2.96
CA MET A 1 18.39 -11.85 -2.96
C MET A 1 17.67 -10.70 -2.27
N MET A 2 16.89 -9.90 -3.00
CA MET A 2 16.06 -8.85 -2.37
C MET A 2 15.07 -9.53 -1.44
N PRO A 3 14.84 -9.05 -0.20
CA PRO A 3 13.79 -9.60 0.64
C PRO A 3 12.47 -9.57 -0.14
N ALA A 4 11.68 -10.65 -0.09
CA ALA A 4 10.38 -10.70 -0.74
C ALA A 4 9.56 -9.49 -0.29
N LYS A 5 9.29 -8.56 -1.21
CA LYS A 5 8.52 -7.34 -0.92
C LYS A 5 7.10 -7.78 -0.60
N LEU A 6 6.72 -7.68 0.67
CA LEU A 6 5.38 -8.02 1.15
C LEU A 6 4.33 -7.29 0.30
N THR A 7 3.42 -8.03 -0.32
CA THR A 7 2.32 -7.49 -1.12
C THR A 7 1.11 -7.16 -0.24
N PHE A 8 0.19 -6.35 -0.77
CA PHE A 8 -1.08 -6.08 -0.10
C PHE A 8 -1.85 -7.37 0.23
N GLY A 9 -1.96 -8.28 -0.73
CA GLY A 9 -2.67 -9.55 -0.55
C GLY A 9 -2.06 -10.43 0.56
N GLU A 10 -0.75 -10.52 0.60
CA GLU A 10 -0.04 -11.27 1.66
C GLU A 10 -0.24 -10.64 3.04
N PHE A 11 -0.16 -9.31 3.14
CA PHE A 11 -0.41 -8.61 4.40
C PHE A 11 -1.86 -8.76 4.86
N PHE A 12 -2.82 -8.65 3.95
CA PHE A 12 -4.24 -8.90 4.21
C PHE A 12 -4.44 -10.31 4.79
N LYS A 13 -3.87 -11.31 4.13
CA LYS A 13 -3.92 -12.71 4.57
C LYS A 13 -3.30 -12.91 5.95
N GLN A 14 -2.14 -12.30 6.21
CA GLN A 14 -1.49 -12.35 7.52
C GLN A 14 -2.38 -11.79 8.62
N LYS A 15 -3.02 -10.63 8.38
CA LYS A 15 -3.95 -10.02 9.35
C LYS A 15 -5.17 -10.90 9.61
N ARG A 16 -5.79 -11.44 8.56
CA ARG A 16 -6.91 -12.39 8.73
C ARG A 16 -6.51 -13.63 9.54
N ILE A 17 -5.36 -14.23 9.23
CA ILE A 17 -4.86 -15.40 9.97
C ILE A 17 -4.53 -15.02 11.42
N GLY A 18 -4.04 -13.81 11.68
CA GLY A 18 -3.83 -13.26 13.03
C GLY A 18 -5.12 -13.19 13.86
N LEU A 19 -6.27 -12.99 13.21
CA LEU A 19 -7.59 -13.10 13.85
C LEU A 19 -8.03 -14.55 14.12
N LYS A 20 -7.20 -15.55 13.78
CA LYS A 20 -7.50 -17.00 13.84
C LYS A 20 -8.73 -17.40 13.01
N LYS A 21 -9.02 -16.68 11.93
CA LYS A 21 -10.17 -16.93 11.05
C LYS A 21 -9.75 -17.63 9.76
N THR A 22 -10.50 -18.64 9.35
CA THR A 22 -10.39 -19.19 7.99
C THR A 22 -10.89 -18.17 6.96
N LEU A 23 -10.53 -18.32 5.68
CA LEU A 23 -11.02 -17.43 4.62
C LEU A 23 -12.54 -17.42 4.57
N ARG A 24 -13.18 -18.61 4.61
CA ARG A 24 -14.64 -18.74 4.55
C ARG A 24 -15.32 -18.10 5.77
N GLN A 25 -14.79 -18.32 6.97
CA GLN A 25 -15.32 -17.71 8.18
C GLN A 25 -15.24 -16.18 8.13
N PHE A 26 -14.07 -15.65 7.78
CA PHE A 26 -13.87 -14.21 7.63
C PHE A 26 -14.82 -13.60 6.59
N CYS A 27 -15.03 -14.29 5.47
CA CYS A 27 -15.96 -13.82 4.45
C CYS A 27 -17.42 -13.85 4.92
N ALA A 28 -17.83 -14.92 5.62
CA ALA A 28 -19.19 -15.05 6.13
C ALA A 28 -19.54 -13.97 7.16
N GLU A 29 -18.64 -13.70 8.11
CA GLU A 29 -18.84 -12.69 9.16
C GLU A 29 -18.91 -11.26 8.61
N ASN A 30 -18.18 -10.98 7.52
CA ASN A 30 -18.07 -9.64 6.93
C ASN A 30 -18.90 -9.50 5.63
N LYS A 31 -19.74 -10.49 5.29
CA LYS A 31 -20.56 -10.51 4.06
C LYS A 31 -19.75 -10.27 2.76
N LEU A 32 -18.57 -10.89 2.67
CA LEU A 32 -17.66 -10.79 1.53
C LEU A 32 -17.76 -12.02 0.64
N ASP A 33 -17.44 -11.86 -0.65
CA ASP A 33 -17.32 -13.00 -1.57
C ASP A 33 -15.98 -13.74 -1.37
N PRO A 34 -15.98 -15.06 -1.07
CA PRO A 34 -14.76 -15.83 -0.88
C PRO A 34 -13.85 -15.89 -2.12
N GLY A 35 -14.42 -15.84 -3.32
CA GLY A 35 -13.66 -15.83 -4.58
C GLY A 35 -12.84 -14.55 -4.73
N ASN A 36 -13.45 -13.41 -4.45
CA ASN A 36 -12.81 -12.10 -4.46
C ASN A 36 -11.72 -12.00 -3.40
N ILE A 37 -11.99 -12.39 -2.16
CA ILE A 37 -10.95 -12.38 -1.09
C ILE A 37 -9.82 -13.35 -1.40
N SER A 38 -10.10 -14.53 -1.97
CA SER A 38 -9.06 -15.45 -2.42
C SER A 38 -8.18 -14.86 -3.52
N LYS A 39 -8.77 -14.18 -4.52
CA LYS A 39 -8.00 -13.51 -5.57
C LYS A 39 -7.18 -12.35 -5.01
N LEU A 40 -7.73 -11.59 -4.07
CA LEU A 40 -7.07 -10.48 -3.39
C LEU A 40 -5.83 -10.95 -2.61
N GLU A 41 -5.99 -11.97 -1.75
CA GLU A 41 -4.91 -12.49 -0.91
C GLU A 41 -3.75 -13.10 -1.71
N ARG A 42 -4.03 -13.54 -2.94
CA ARG A 42 -3.03 -14.09 -3.88
C ARG A 42 -2.47 -13.04 -4.83
N GLY A 43 -2.92 -11.78 -4.74
CA GLY A 43 -2.51 -10.71 -5.64
C GLY A 43 -3.03 -10.83 -7.09
N LEU A 44 -4.02 -11.70 -7.34
CA LEU A 44 -4.68 -11.82 -8.65
C LEU A 44 -5.73 -10.73 -8.89
N MET A 45 -6.19 -10.10 -7.83
CA MET A 45 -7.10 -8.96 -7.89
C MET A 45 -6.43 -7.79 -7.15
N PRO A 46 -6.41 -6.58 -7.74
CA PRO A 46 -5.84 -5.42 -7.08
C PRO A 46 -6.65 -5.05 -5.83
N PRO A 47 -6.06 -4.33 -4.88
CA PRO A 47 -6.80 -3.72 -3.77
C PRO A 47 -7.90 -2.79 -4.29
N PRO A 48 -8.97 -2.59 -3.52
CA PRO A 48 -9.95 -1.57 -3.83
C PRO A 48 -9.29 -0.19 -3.85
N GLN A 49 -9.81 0.68 -4.70
CA GLN A 49 -9.21 1.97 -5.03
C GLN A 49 -9.79 3.15 -4.25
N GLY A 50 -11.00 2.97 -3.70
CA GLY A 50 -11.66 3.98 -2.87
C GLY A 50 -11.22 3.85 -1.42
N SER A 51 -11.00 4.99 -0.75
CA SER A 51 -10.69 5.08 0.68
C SER A 51 -11.70 4.28 1.50
N ASP A 52 -12.99 4.46 1.24
CA ASP A 52 -14.07 3.89 2.05
C ASP A 52 -13.99 2.36 2.12
N LYS A 53 -13.69 1.71 0.99
CA LYS A 53 -13.60 0.25 0.94
C LYS A 53 -12.31 -0.28 1.58
N LEU A 54 -11.22 0.50 1.52
CA LEU A 54 -9.99 0.18 2.24
C LEU A 54 -10.20 0.32 3.76
N GLU A 55 -10.89 1.37 4.21
CA GLU A 55 -11.23 1.56 5.62
C GLU A 55 -12.13 0.43 6.13
N GLU A 56 -13.11 0.01 5.32
CA GLU A 56 -14.00 -1.13 5.62
C GLU A 56 -13.19 -2.42 5.81
N TYR A 57 -12.26 -2.72 4.89
CA TYR A 57 -11.38 -3.89 4.99
C TYR A 57 -10.46 -3.84 6.20
N ALA A 58 -9.87 -2.68 6.49
CA ALA A 58 -9.05 -2.50 7.68
C ALA A 58 -9.88 -2.71 8.97
N SER A 59 -11.13 -2.25 9.00
CA SER A 59 -12.08 -2.52 10.09
C SER A 59 -12.32 -4.02 10.27
N TYR A 60 -12.61 -4.76 9.20
CA TYR A 60 -12.80 -6.23 9.25
C TYR A 60 -11.55 -6.97 9.74
N LEU A 61 -10.38 -6.45 9.43
CA LEU A 61 -9.09 -6.98 9.88
C LEU A 61 -8.68 -6.51 11.29
N HIS A 62 -9.53 -5.71 11.96
CA HIS A 62 -9.26 -5.08 13.25
C HIS A 62 -7.98 -4.23 13.25
N ILE A 63 -7.65 -3.61 12.12
CA ILE A 63 -6.54 -2.68 11.99
C ILE A 63 -7.03 -1.31 12.44
N LYS A 64 -6.51 -0.81 13.57
CA LYS A 64 -6.91 0.48 14.13
C LYS A 64 -6.33 1.63 13.33
N LYS A 65 -7.18 2.60 12.96
CA LYS A 65 -6.77 3.83 12.26
C LYS A 65 -5.65 4.56 13.00
N GLY A 66 -4.66 5.02 12.26
CA GLY A 66 -3.48 5.74 12.77
C GLY A 66 -2.40 4.88 13.40
N THR A 67 -2.51 3.55 13.35
CA THR A 67 -1.42 2.64 13.76
C THR A 67 -0.44 2.37 12.62
N ASP A 68 0.75 1.86 12.92
CA ASP A 68 1.73 1.46 11.90
C ASP A 68 1.15 0.45 10.91
N ASP A 69 0.33 -0.49 11.40
CA ASP A 69 -0.36 -1.46 10.56
C ASP A 69 -1.37 -0.80 9.61
N TRP A 70 -2.02 0.28 10.04
CA TRP A 70 -2.93 1.06 9.21
C TRP A 70 -2.20 1.76 8.09
N TYR A 71 -1.13 2.49 8.39
CA TYR A 71 -0.33 3.16 7.36
C TYR A 71 0.28 2.15 6.39
N LYS A 72 0.82 1.04 6.92
CA LYS A 72 1.34 -0.06 6.10
C LYS A 72 0.27 -0.68 5.21
N PHE A 73 -0.95 -0.86 5.69
CA PHE A 73 -2.07 -1.38 4.91
C PHE A 73 -2.37 -0.48 3.69
N LEU A 74 -2.45 0.83 3.92
CA LEU A 74 -2.71 1.83 2.88
C LEU A 74 -1.54 1.94 1.89
N ASP A 75 -0.31 2.00 2.38
CA ASP A 75 0.89 2.06 1.54
C ASP A 75 0.96 0.87 0.58
N LEU A 76 0.71 -0.33 1.09
CA LEU A 76 0.69 -1.54 0.26
C LEU A 76 -0.43 -1.49 -0.79
N ALA A 77 -1.58 -0.90 -0.45
CA ALA A 77 -2.68 -0.71 -1.40
C ALA A 77 -2.30 0.27 -2.53
N HIS A 78 -1.69 1.40 -2.18
CA HIS A 78 -1.22 2.40 -3.14
C HIS A 78 -0.10 1.85 -4.03
N ILE A 79 0.89 1.17 -3.46
CA ILE A 79 1.99 0.52 -4.20
C ILE A 79 1.44 -0.52 -5.17
N SER A 80 0.52 -1.37 -4.72
CA SER A 80 -0.05 -2.43 -5.57
C SER A 80 -0.89 -1.90 -6.73
N SER A 81 -1.42 -0.68 -6.60
CA SER A 81 -2.22 -0.02 -7.64
C SER A 81 -1.42 0.95 -8.50
N GLY A 82 -0.12 1.11 -8.23
CA GLY A 82 0.73 2.09 -8.92
C GLY A 82 0.32 3.54 -8.65
N ARG A 83 -0.34 3.80 -7.51
CA ARG A 83 -0.83 5.13 -7.15
C ARG A 83 0.12 5.84 -6.19
N ILE A 84 0.19 7.15 -6.35
CA ILE A 84 0.89 8.04 -5.43
C ILE A 84 -0.09 8.38 -4.28
N PRO A 85 0.33 8.27 -3.01
CA PRO A 85 -0.47 8.70 -1.87
C PRO A 85 -0.98 10.14 -2.01
N GLU A 86 -2.23 10.37 -1.61
CA GLU A 86 -2.89 11.68 -1.74
C GLU A 86 -2.17 12.78 -0.96
N GLU A 87 -1.60 12.45 0.20
CA GLU A 87 -0.77 13.36 1.00
C GLU A 87 0.43 13.89 0.21
N LEU A 88 1.07 13.05 -0.61
CA LEU A 88 2.17 13.47 -1.49
C LEU A 88 1.68 14.30 -2.68
N LEU A 89 0.47 14.04 -3.17
CA LEU A 89 -0.16 14.83 -4.24
C LEU A 89 -0.59 16.23 -3.75
N ASN A 90 -0.95 16.36 -2.49
CA ASN A 90 -1.32 17.64 -1.89
C ASN A 90 -0.09 18.52 -1.56
N ASN A 91 1.12 17.94 -1.56
CA ASN A 91 2.34 18.69 -1.39
C ASN A 91 2.88 19.20 -2.75
N ALA A 92 2.61 20.49 -3.04
CA ALA A 92 3.02 21.14 -4.28
C ALA A 92 4.53 21.03 -4.58
N THR A 93 5.38 21.06 -3.55
CA THR A 93 6.84 20.91 -3.68
C THR A 93 7.23 19.50 -4.13
N VAL A 94 6.55 18.49 -3.61
CA VAL A 94 6.77 17.09 -4.02
C VAL A 94 6.29 16.89 -5.45
N VAL A 95 5.06 17.34 -5.78
CA VAL A 95 4.47 17.16 -7.12
C VAL A 95 5.31 17.80 -8.22
N THR A 96 5.81 19.02 -8.00
CA THR A 96 6.67 19.73 -8.96
C THR A 96 8.00 19.02 -9.20
N SER A 97 8.47 18.22 -8.24
CA SER A 97 9.73 17.49 -8.30
C SER A 97 9.60 16.09 -8.93
N LEU A 98 8.39 15.49 -8.97
CA LEU A 98 8.15 14.14 -9.51
C LEU A 98 8.60 13.95 -10.98
N PRO A 99 8.36 14.87 -11.93
CA PRO A 99 8.77 14.67 -13.31
C PRO A 99 10.29 14.54 -13.49
N ILE A 100 11.07 15.32 -12.74
CA ILE A 100 12.53 15.25 -12.77
C ILE A 100 12.96 13.91 -12.17
N LEU A 101 12.37 13.51 -11.04
CA LEU A 101 12.62 12.23 -10.40
C LEU A 101 12.36 11.04 -11.35
N PHE A 102 11.23 11.01 -12.05
CA PHE A 102 10.92 9.94 -13.00
C PHE A 102 11.93 9.88 -14.14
N ARG A 103 12.27 11.03 -14.76
CA ARG A 103 13.32 11.09 -15.80
C ARG A 103 14.68 10.61 -15.29
N THR A 104 14.97 10.87 -14.01
CA THR A 104 16.18 10.39 -13.36
C THR A 104 16.16 8.87 -13.20
N LEU A 105 15.10 8.31 -12.62
CA LEU A 105 14.99 6.87 -12.36
C LEU A 105 14.87 6.04 -13.65
N SER A 106 14.27 6.57 -14.70
CA SER A 106 14.05 5.88 -15.98
C SER A 106 15.27 5.84 -16.91
N GLY A 107 16.48 6.22 -16.47
CA GLY A 107 17.71 5.97 -17.23
C GLY A 107 18.77 7.07 -17.23
N LYS A 108 18.58 8.19 -16.52
CA LYS A 108 19.64 9.19 -16.34
C LYS A 108 20.41 8.93 -15.04
N LYS A 109 21.64 8.39 -15.14
CA LYS A 109 22.56 8.18 -14.01
C LYS A 109 22.62 9.45 -13.14
N ILE A 110 22.18 9.33 -11.89
CA ILE A 110 22.35 10.37 -10.88
C ILE A 110 23.46 9.97 -9.91
N SER A 111 24.18 10.96 -9.40
CA SER A 111 25.12 10.72 -8.31
C SER A 111 24.36 10.44 -7.02
N LYS A 112 24.89 9.53 -6.19
CA LYS A 112 24.36 9.17 -4.86
C LYS A 112 23.99 10.40 -4.02
N LYS A 113 24.84 11.45 -4.05
CA LYS A 113 24.63 12.72 -3.34
C LYS A 113 23.32 13.44 -3.68
N LYS A 114 22.90 13.43 -4.95
CA LYS A 114 21.65 14.09 -5.36
C LYS A 114 20.42 13.23 -5.03
N LEU A 115 20.57 11.91 -5.01
CA LEU A 115 19.52 11.01 -4.52
C LEU A 115 19.32 11.18 -3.01
N ASP A 116 20.41 11.26 -2.25
CA ASP A 116 20.37 11.51 -0.80
C ASP A 116 19.72 12.87 -0.49
N ALA A 117 20.05 13.92 -1.24
CA ALA A 117 19.43 15.24 -1.10
C ALA A 117 17.92 15.22 -1.39
N LEU A 118 17.47 14.39 -2.34
CA LEU A 118 16.06 14.23 -2.66
C LEU A 118 15.32 13.46 -1.55
N VAL A 119 15.90 12.38 -1.03
CA VAL A 119 15.35 11.63 0.10
C VAL A 119 15.18 12.55 1.31
N GLU A 120 16.16 13.41 1.57
CA GLU A 120 16.07 14.41 2.65
C GLU A 120 14.99 15.48 2.40
N LEU A 121 14.72 15.84 1.15
CA LEU A 121 13.64 16.77 0.81
C LEU A 121 12.26 16.15 1.05
N ILE A 122 12.10 14.87 0.71
CA ILE A 122 10.88 14.09 0.97
C ILE A 122 10.68 13.86 2.48
N ARG A 123 11.75 13.63 3.25
CA ARG A 123 11.68 13.45 4.71
C ARG A 123 11.31 14.71 5.50
N LYS A 124 11.57 15.89 4.93
CA LYS A 124 11.28 17.19 5.56
C LYS A 124 9.94 17.79 5.14
N ALA A 125 9.29 17.18 4.17
CA ALA A 125 7.96 17.50 3.68
C ALA A 125 6.90 16.77 4.52
#